data_AF-A0A0S7XSR8-F1
#
_entry.id   AF-A0A0S7XSR8-F1
#
_cell.length_a   1.000
_cell.length_b   1.000
_cell.length_c   1.000
_cell.angle_alpha   90.00
_cell.angle_beta   90.00
_cell.angle_gamma   90.00
#
_symmetry.space_group_name_H-M   'P 1'
#
loop_
_entity.id
_entity.type
_entity.pdbx_description
1 polymer ?
#
loop_
_entity_poly.entity_id
_entity_poly.type
_entity_poly.pdbx_seq_one_letter_code
_entity_poly.pdbx_strand_id
1 'polypeptide(L)' 'MSKYPTKTLGQLLRKLRLEKGLEQRELAKKLRVNKNSVYEWEKDRKKPSRESTEKLAKFFRISIKRLGDFKTERKISL' A
#
# COMPACT_ATOMS: atom_id res chain seq x y z
N MET A 1 -18.37 8.97 -1.62
CA MET A 1 -16.94 9.16 -2.02
C MET A 1 -16.04 8.90 -0.81
N SER A 2 -14.93 8.18 -0.96
CA SER A 2 -14.07 7.74 0.15
C SER A 2 -13.45 8.91 0.93
N LYS A 3 -13.50 8.85 2.28
CA LYS A 3 -12.95 9.83 3.23
C LYS A 3 -11.41 10.01 3.14
N TYR A 4 -10.71 9.09 2.49
CA TYR A 4 -9.24 9.10 2.37
C TYR A 4 -8.80 9.44 0.93
N PRO A 5 -8.02 10.52 0.72
CA PRO A 5 -7.45 10.84 -0.59
C PRO A 5 -6.38 9.81 -0.96
N THR A 6 -6.26 9.50 -2.26
CA THR A 6 -5.31 8.51 -2.81
C THR A 6 -4.39 9.15 -3.83
N LYS A 7 -3.50 10.04 -3.36
CA LYS A 7 -2.48 10.69 -4.22
C LYS A 7 -1.21 9.85 -4.34
N THR A 8 -0.95 8.97 -3.38
CA THR A 8 0.24 8.10 -3.33
C THR A 8 -0.13 6.63 -3.19
N LEU A 9 0.85 5.75 -3.43
CA LEU A 9 0.70 4.31 -3.23
C LEU A 9 0.39 4.00 -1.77
N GLY A 10 1.11 4.60 -0.83
CA GLY A 10 0.90 4.39 0.60
C GLY A 10 -0.49 4.80 1.07
N GLN A 11 -1.00 5.93 0.56
CA GLN A 11 -2.36 6.37 0.82
C GLN A 11 -3.41 5.41 0.24
N LEU A 12 -3.21 4.91 -0.99
CA LEU A 12 -4.10 3.90 -1.57
C LEU A 12 -4.12 2.62 -0.72
N LEU A 13 -2.95 2.12 -0.33
CA LEU A 13 -2.83 0.90 0.49
C LEU A 13 -3.54 1.07 1.83
N ARG A 14 -3.31 2.20 2.51
CA ARG A 14 -3.97 2.53 3.77
C ARG A 14 -5.49 2.58 3.61
N LYS A 15 -5.98 3.24 2.55
CA LYS A 15 -7.41 3.31 2.26
C LYS A 15 -8.01 1.92 2.08
N LEU A 16 -7.43 1.10 1.18
CA LEU A 16 -7.93 -0.25 0.90
C LEU A 16 -7.91 -1.15 2.14
N ARG A 17 -6.89 -1.01 2.98
CA ARG A 17 -6.80 -1.71 4.26
C ARG A 17 -7.94 -1.31 5.20
N LEU A 18 -8.19 -0.01 5.36
CA LEU A 18 -9.24 0.51 6.23
C LEU A 18 -10.64 0.20 5.72
N GLU A 19 -10.87 0.21 4.40
CA GLU A 19 -12.14 -0.21 3.78
C GLU A 19 -12.46 -1.69 4.05
N LYS A 20 -11.44 -2.51 4.32
CA LYS A 20 -11.60 -3.90 4.78
C LYS A 20 -11.65 -4.06 6.30
N GLY A 21 -11.58 -2.98 7.07
CA GLY A 21 -11.59 -3.01 8.54
C GLY A 21 -10.35 -3.63 9.17
N LEU A 22 -9.22 -3.67 8.46
CA LEU A 22 -8.02 -4.37 8.92
C LEU A 22 -7.04 -3.44 9.63
N GLU A 23 -6.36 -3.95 10.65
CA GLU A 23 -5.13 -3.36 11.17
C GLU A 23 -3.91 -3.70 10.29
N GLN A 24 -2.81 -2.93 10.43
CA GLN A 24 -1.58 -3.18 9.67
C GLN A 24 -1.01 -4.60 9.92
N ARG A 25 -1.08 -5.10 11.16
CA ARG A 25 -0.62 -6.45 11.52
C ARG A 25 -1.45 -7.54 10.84
N GLU A 26 -2.74 -7.32 10.64
CA GLU A 26 -3.63 -8.28 10.01
C GLU A 26 -3.40 -8.36 8.51
N LEU A 27 -3.23 -7.21 7.86
CA LEU A 27 -2.82 -7.18 6.46
C LEU A 27 -1.47 -7.87 6.27
N ALA A 28 -0.50 -7.60 7.14
CA ALA A 28 0.81 -8.21 7.08
C ALA A 28 0.74 -9.75 7.20
N LYS A 29 -0.07 -10.26 8.13
CA LYS A 29 -0.34 -11.71 8.27
C LYS A 29 -0.95 -12.30 6.99
N LYS A 30 -1.95 -11.64 6.41
CA LYS A 30 -2.60 -12.09 5.16
C LYS A 30 -1.65 -12.11 3.96
N LEU A 31 -0.69 -11.18 3.91
CA LEU A 31 0.32 -11.10 2.85
C LEU A 31 1.60 -11.90 3.15
N ARG A 32 1.70 -12.52 4.34
CA ARG A 32 2.90 -13.21 4.84
C ARG A 32 4.15 -12.32 4.79
N VAL A 33 4.03 -11.09 5.31
CA VAL A 33 5.13 -10.13 5.46
C VAL A 33 5.21 -9.59 6.89
N ASN A 34 6.27 -8.86 7.20
CA ASN A 34 6.38 -8.18 8.50
C ASN A 34 5.42 -6.98 8.57
N LYS A 35 4.82 -6.73 9.75
CA LYS A 35 4.01 -5.53 10.02
C LYS A 35 4.74 -4.23 9.66
N ASN A 36 6.06 -4.20 9.88
CA ASN A 36 6.88 -3.04 9.54
C ASN A 36 6.90 -2.77 8.02
N SER A 37 6.83 -3.81 7.18
CA SER A 37 6.72 -3.64 5.74
C SER A 37 5.47 -2.87 5.36
N VAL A 38 4.30 -3.27 5.90
CA VAL A 38 3.03 -2.56 5.66
C VAL A 38 3.09 -1.12 6.16
N TYR A 39 3.65 -0.89 7.35
CA TYR A 39 3.83 0.46 7.89
C TYR A 39 4.66 1.36 6.97
N GLU A 40 5.82 0.88 6.51
CA GLU A 40 6.71 1.63 5.63
C GLU A 40 6.10 1.88 4.24
N TRP A 41 5.30 0.95 3.73
CA TRP A 41 4.55 1.12 2.47
C TRP A 41 3.47 2.20 2.60
N GLU A 42 2.68 2.18 3.67
CA GLU A 42 1.61 3.16 3.91
C GLU A 42 2.14 4.57 4.20
N LYS A 43 3.40 4.69 4.61
CA LYS A 43 4.11 5.95 4.81
C LYS A 43 4.88 6.42 3.58
N ASP A 44 4.79 5.70 2.45
CA ASP A 44 5.55 5.96 1.22
C ASP A 44 7.07 5.99 1.43
N ARG A 45 7.58 5.38 2.51
CA ARG A 45 9.01 5.31 2.84
C ARG A 45 9.73 4.21 2.07
N LYS A 46 9.02 3.11 1.78
CA LYS A 46 9.52 2.00 0.98
C LYS A 46 8.43 1.52 0.03
N LYS A 47 8.83 1.03 -1.14
CA LYS A 47 7.92 0.36 -2.07
C LYS A 47 7.84 -1.14 -1.78
N PRO A 48 6.67 -1.79 -1.98
CA PRO A 48 6.57 -3.24 -1.97
C PRO A 48 7.45 -3.84 -3.09
N SER A 49 8.01 -5.03 -2.84
CA SER A 49 8.67 -5.81 -3.90
C SER A 49 7.67 -6.21 -4.98
N ARG A 50 8.15 -6.71 -6.13
CA ARG A 50 7.28 -7.26 -7.18
C ARG A 50 6.33 -8.32 -6.61
N GLU A 51 6.88 -9.29 -5.88
CA GLU A 51 6.09 -10.36 -5.22
C GLU A 51 5.04 -9.78 -4.25
N SER A 52 5.42 -8.80 -3.43
CA SER A 52 4.49 -8.14 -2.50
C SER A 52 3.40 -7.37 -3.25
N THR A 53 3.75 -6.75 -4.38
CA THR A 53 2.81 -6.03 -5.25
C THR A 53 1.80 -6.99 -5.87
N GLU A 54 2.23 -8.16 -6.34
CA GLU A 54 1.33 -9.20 -6.85
C GLU A 54 0.39 -9.72 -5.75
N LYS A 55 0.90 -9.95 -4.54
CA LYS A 55 0.07 -10.32 -3.38
C LYS A 55 -0.96 -9.25 -3.04
N LEU A 56 -0.56 -7.98 -3.05
CA LEU A 56 -1.44 -6.83 -2.81
C LEU A 56 -2.54 -6.72 -3.88
N ALA A 57 -2.17 -6.82 -5.16
CA ALA A 57 -3.10 -6.80 -6.28
C ALA A 57 -4.15 -7.91 -6.16
N LYS A 58 -3.71 -9.14 -5.87
CA LYS A 58 -4.59 -10.30 -5.66
C LYS A 58 -5.50 -10.11 -4.45
N PHE A 59 -4.95 -9.64 -3.32
CA PHE A 59 -5.69 -9.47 -2.07
C PHE A 59 -6.79 -8.40 -2.18
N PHE A 60 -6.47 -7.27 -2.81
CA PHE A 60 -7.40 -6.16 -2.98
C PHE A 60 -8.25 -6.23 -4.25
N ARG A 61 -8.03 -7.24 -5.11
CA ARG A 61 -8.71 -7.42 -6.40
C ARG A 61 -8.58 -6.18 -7.30
N ILE A 62 -7.36 -5.65 -7.40
CA ILE A 62 -7.03 -4.51 -8.27
C ILE A 62 -5.89 -4.87 -9.22
N SER A 63 -5.79 -4.17 -10.35
CA SER A 63 -4.69 -4.39 -11.29
C SER A 63 -3.35 -3.92 -10.72
N ILE A 64 -2.27 -4.61 -11.10
CA ILE A 64 -0.90 -4.21 -10.75
C ILE A 64 -0.58 -2.81 -11.30
N LYS A 65 -1.11 -2.49 -12.50
CA LYS A 65 -0.98 -1.15 -13.09
C LYS A 65 -1.47 -0.05 -12.14
N ARG A 66 -2.65 -0.25 -11.53
CA ARG A 66 -3.21 0.70 -10.55
C ARG A 66 -2.31 0.90 -9.32
N LEU A 67 -1.55 -0.13 -8.91
CA LEU A 67 -0.54 0.01 -7.84
C LEU A 67 0.73 0.73 -8.34
N GLY A 68 1.07 0.59 -9.62
CA GLY A 68 2.26 1.19 -10.24
C GLY A 68 2.10 2.63 -10.72
N ASP A 69 0.86 3.11 -10.92
CA ASP A 69 0.58 4.44 -11.48
C ASP A 69 1.03 5.61 -10.56
N PHE A 70 1.36 5.36 -9.29
CA PHE A 70 1.84 6.38 -8.36
C PHE A 70 3.33 6.68 -8.58
N LYS A 71 3.61 7.80 -9.26
CA LYS A 71 4.97 8.37 -9.35
C LYS A 71 5.42 8.84 -7.96
N THR A 72 6.64 8.48 -7.58
CA THR A 72 7.26 8.96 -6.36
C THR A 72 7.56 10.44 -6.53
N GLU A 73 6.93 11.32 -5.76
CA GLU A 73 7.51 12.64 -5.52
C GLU A 73 8.77 12.42 -4.67
N ARG A 74 9.95 12.49 -5.28
CA ARG A 74 11.17 12.67 -4.52
C ARG A 74 11.03 14.03 -3.83
N LYS A 75 10.78 14.04 -2.51
CA LYS A 75 11.12 15.21 -1.70
C LYS A 75 12.63 15.39 -1.82
N ILE A 76 13.05 16.33 -2.66
CA ILE A 76 14.38 16.92 -2.55
C ILE A 76 14.35 17.63 -1.21
N SER A 77 15.05 17.09 -0.21
CA SER A 77 15.42 17.88 0.95
C SER A 77 16.38 18.95 0.44
N LEU A 78 15.92 20.21 0.47
CA LEU A 78 16.80 21.38 0.42
C LEU A 78 17.66 21.44 1.68
#